data_AF-A0A8J7KJI2-F1
#
_entry.id   AF-A0A8J7KJI2-F1
#
_cell.length_a   1.000
_cell.length_b   1.000
_cell.length_c   1.000
_cell.angle_alpha   90.00
_cell.angle_beta   90.00
_cell.angle_gamma   90.00
#
_symmetry.space_group_name_H-M   'P 1'
#
loop_
_entity.id
_entity.type
_entity.pdbx_description
1 polymer ?
#
loop_
_entity_poly.entity_id
_entity_poly.type
_entity_poly.pdbx_seq_one_letter_code
_entity_poly.pdbx_strand_id
1 'polypeptide(L)'
;MEQFFETARPLVTYIGPLVLFVLGALWALDQHNSRFESKLAAVSALVALALLLNLNSHVILDYAVSLGLVAITALVIVQLMRKHPSYRQNWRQNWLIWLVILLGGLASLWLFGHYYQQDIRNVTIKVMLSTEPAPETLDQRRSADWEQRTAERFGQKTGAQVMIIPAPANATQRLEAYLKQFDAPQQTDHWRTNPTNDVDVFTIDLAWTGIMQQYAADLTSALQEVQKQFIPAITVNNTINGKLVAIPWHIDIGLLYYRKDLLKKYDIPEPPKTWSDLETAARVIQQGERETNPSFWGFIWQGKA
;
A
#
# COMPACT_ATOMS: atom_id res chain seq x y z
N MET A 1 30.21 5.88 -6.39
CA MET A 1 29.93 6.30 -7.79
C MET A 1 29.11 5.26 -8.55
N GLU A 2 29.30 3.96 -8.38
CA GLU A 2 28.45 2.93 -9.01
C GLU A 2 26.99 2.94 -8.52
N GLN A 3 26.75 3.26 -7.25
CA GLN A 3 25.40 3.42 -6.69
C GLN A 3 24.64 4.66 -7.21
N PHE A 4 25.33 5.61 -7.86
CA PHE A 4 24.73 6.78 -8.50
C PHE A 4 24.32 6.47 -9.96
N PHE A 5 24.95 5.47 -10.59
CA PHE A 5 24.66 5.03 -11.96
C PHE A 5 23.52 3.99 -12.02
N GLU A 6 23.35 3.17 -10.98
CA GLU A 6 22.24 2.20 -10.89
C GLU A 6 20.87 2.90 -10.72
N THR A 7 20.80 4.00 -9.96
CA THR A 7 19.55 4.77 -9.77
C THR A 7 19.22 5.70 -10.94
N ALA A 8 20.18 5.97 -11.83
CA ALA A 8 20.01 6.85 -12.98
C ALA A 8 19.59 6.10 -14.27
N ARG A 9 19.59 4.77 -14.26
CA ARG A 9 19.34 3.96 -15.47
C ARG A 9 17.92 4.11 -16.06
N PRO A 10 16.85 4.32 -15.27
CA PRO A 10 15.53 4.64 -15.83
C PRO A 10 15.42 6.08 -16.33
N LEU A 11 16.14 7.05 -15.75
CA LEU A 11 16.07 8.46 -16.18
C LEU A 11 16.80 8.71 -17.51
N VAL A 12 17.93 8.05 -17.74
CA VAL A 12 18.70 8.23 -18.98
C VAL A 12 17.97 7.65 -20.21
N THR A 13 17.11 6.65 -20.01
CA THR A 13 16.42 5.94 -21.11
C THR A 13 15.23 6.73 -21.68
N TYR A 14 14.58 7.59 -20.88
CA TYR A 14 13.39 8.35 -21.31
C TYR A 14 13.65 9.85 -21.50
N ILE A 15 14.67 10.41 -20.86
CA ILE A 15 15.07 11.81 -21.07
C ILE A 15 15.95 11.94 -22.31
N GLY A 16 16.76 10.91 -22.62
CA GLY A 16 17.64 10.89 -23.80
C GLY A 16 16.91 11.14 -25.13
N PRO A 17 15.84 10.40 -25.47
CA PRO A 17 15.10 10.60 -26.72
C PRO A 17 14.39 11.95 -26.80
N LEU A 18 13.87 12.45 -25.67
CA LEU A 18 13.17 13.75 -25.61
C LEU A 18 14.15 14.92 -25.75
N VAL A 19 15.30 14.83 -25.10
CA VAL A 19 16.39 15.79 -25.25
C VAL A 19 16.96 15.73 -26.65
N LEU A 20 17.14 14.55 -27.25
CA LEU A 20 17.58 14.41 -28.65
C LEU A 20 16.55 14.91 -29.66
N PHE A 21 15.25 14.75 -29.39
CA PHE A 21 14.18 15.30 -30.23
C PHE A 21 14.12 16.83 -30.13
N VAL A 22 14.25 17.38 -28.92
CA VAL A 22 14.31 18.83 -28.69
C VAL A 22 15.59 19.42 -29.26
N LEU A 23 16.75 18.79 -29.08
CA LEU A 23 18.02 19.20 -29.68
C LEU A 23 18.01 19.04 -31.20
N GLY A 24 17.37 18.00 -31.75
CA GLY A 24 17.20 17.81 -33.19
C GLY A 24 16.26 18.85 -33.82
N ALA A 25 15.17 19.20 -33.12
CA ALA A 25 14.29 20.28 -33.52
C ALA A 25 14.98 21.65 -33.41
N LEU A 26 15.74 21.89 -32.35
CA LEU A 26 16.53 23.11 -32.18
C LEU A 26 17.66 23.22 -33.21
N TRP A 27 18.38 22.13 -33.50
CA TRP A 27 19.43 22.07 -34.52
C TRP A 27 18.88 22.27 -35.94
N ALA A 28 17.76 21.64 -36.27
CA ALA A 28 17.06 21.87 -37.55
C ALA A 28 16.54 23.31 -37.67
N LEU A 29 16.25 23.97 -36.54
CA LEU A 29 15.85 25.38 -36.51
C LEU A 29 17.05 26.35 -36.50
N ASP A 30 18.23 25.91 -36.05
CA ASP A 30 19.44 26.70 -35.83
C ASP A 30 20.39 26.78 -37.04
N GLN A 31 20.20 25.94 -38.06
CA GLN A 31 20.94 25.96 -39.34
C GLN A 31 20.91 27.32 -40.10
N HIS A 32 20.32 28.39 -39.54
CA HIS A 32 20.24 29.71 -40.18
C HIS A 32 20.49 30.96 -39.32
N ASN A 33 20.99 30.93 -38.07
CA ASN A 33 21.42 32.21 -37.43
C ASN A 33 22.36 32.12 -36.20
N SER A 34 23.51 32.79 -36.25
CA SER A 34 24.66 32.63 -35.36
C SER A 34 24.76 33.58 -34.13
N ARG A 35 23.66 33.95 -33.47
CA ARG A 35 23.71 34.98 -32.38
C ARG A 35 22.81 34.77 -31.15
N PHE A 36 22.43 33.55 -30.78
CA PHE A 36 21.39 33.33 -29.75
C PHE A 36 21.77 32.40 -28.57
N GLU A 37 23.04 32.39 -28.14
CA GLU A 37 23.55 31.40 -27.18
C GLU A 37 23.22 31.64 -25.68
N SER A 38 23.02 32.88 -25.20
CA SER A 38 23.07 33.14 -23.74
C SER A 38 21.73 33.09 -22.99
N LYS A 39 20.60 33.38 -23.65
CA LYS A 39 19.29 33.49 -22.96
C LYS A 39 18.54 32.17 -22.86
N LEU A 40 18.72 31.27 -23.82
CA LEU A 40 18.13 29.92 -23.75
C LEU A 40 18.84 29.06 -22.70
N ALA A 41 20.18 29.13 -22.64
CA ALA A 41 20.96 28.43 -21.62
C ALA A 41 20.53 28.81 -20.19
N ALA A 42 20.20 30.08 -19.95
CA ALA A 42 19.74 30.55 -18.64
C ALA A 42 18.35 30.00 -18.25
N VAL A 43 17.40 29.94 -19.20
CA VAL A 43 16.05 29.40 -18.94
C VAL A 43 16.11 27.88 -18.73
N SER A 44 16.90 27.17 -19.56
CA SER A 44 17.13 25.74 -19.39
C SER A 44 17.85 25.43 -18.07
N ALA A 45 18.81 26.25 -17.66
CA ALA A 45 19.51 26.11 -16.38
C ALA A 45 18.59 26.38 -15.17
N LEU A 46 17.66 27.34 -15.25
CA LEU A 46 16.69 27.60 -14.18
C LEU A 46 15.65 26.48 -14.03
N VAL A 47 15.19 25.90 -15.14
CA VAL A 47 14.30 24.73 -15.10
C VAL A 47 15.04 23.51 -14.56
N ALA A 48 16.29 23.29 -14.97
CA ALA A 48 17.14 22.24 -14.41
C ALA A 48 17.41 22.46 -12.91
N LEU A 49 17.65 23.70 -12.46
CA LEU A 49 17.85 24.04 -11.06
C LEU A 49 16.58 23.83 -10.23
N ALA A 50 15.40 24.16 -10.77
CA ALA A 50 14.11 23.90 -10.12
C ALA A 50 13.81 22.40 -9.99
N LEU A 51 14.23 21.59 -10.98
CA LEU A 51 14.15 20.13 -10.94
C LEU A 51 15.17 19.51 -9.97
N LEU A 52 16.34 20.15 -9.77
CA LEU A 52 17.39 19.73 -8.84
C LEU A 52 17.09 20.08 -7.37
N LEU A 53 16.30 21.12 -7.10
CA LEU A 53 16.02 21.64 -5.75
C LEU A 53 14.94 20.87 -4.96
N ASN A 54 14.69 19.61 -5.32
CA ASN A 54 14.12 18.58 -4.45
C ASN A 54 12.82 18.96 -3.71
N LEU A 55 11.71 19.05 -4.46
CA LEU A 55 10.38 19.03 -3.88
C LEU A 55 10.00 17.57 -3.62
N ASN A 56 10.07 17.21 -2.35
CA ASN A 56 10.01 15.85 -1.80
C ASN A 56 8.61 15.21 -1.85
N SER A 57 7.92 15.36 -2.97
CA SER A 57 6.66 14.67 -3.26
C SER A 57 6.63 14.38 -4.76
N HIS A 58 6.46 13.11 -5.11
CA HIS A 58 6.36 12.66 -6.51
C HIS A 58 5.35 13.50 -7.32
N VAL A 59 4.28 13.94 -6.65
CA VAL A 59 3.25 14.86 -7.17
C VAL A 59 3.83 16.15 -7.76
N ILE A 60 4.81 16.80 -7.11
CA ILE A 60 5.34 18.10 -7.56
C ILE A 60 6.27 17.94 -8.77
N LEU A 61 7.03 16.84 -8.83
CA LEU A 61 7.88 16.53 -9.98
C LEU A 61 7.03 16.29 -11.25
N ASP A 62 5.87 15.66 -11.09
CA ASP A 62 4.94 15.36 -12.18
C ASP A 62 4.26 16.63 -12.74
N TYR A 63 3.89 17.57 -11.86
CA TYR A 63 3.41 18.89 -12.28
C TYR A 63 4.50 19.70 -13.01
N ALA A 64 5.75 19.61 -12.56
CA ALA A 64 6.87 20.30 -13.20
C ALA A 64 7.14 19.76 -14.61
N VAL A 65 7.06 18.43 -14.81
CA VAL A 65 7.23 17.79 -16.12
C VAL A 65 6.08 18.15 -17.07
N SER A 66 4.84 18.13 -16.59
CA SER A 66 3.66 18.52 -17.38
C SER A 66 3.70 20.01 -17.78
N LEU A 67 4.04 20.90 -16.83
CA LEU A 67 4.24 22.32 -17.12
C LEU A 67 5.40 22.56 -18.09
N GLY A 68 6.48 21.77 -17.99
CA GLY A 68 7.59 21.79 -18.92
C GLY A 68 7.18 21.44 -20.36
N LEU A 69 6.37 20.40 -20.54
CA LEU A 69 5.81 20.01 -21.85
C LEU A 69 4.93 21.12 -22.44
N VAL A 70 4.04 21.71 -21.64
CA VAL A 70 3.18 22.83 -22.07
C VAL A 70 4.03 24.04 -22.49
N ALA A 71 5.09 24.37 -21.73
CA ALA A 71 6.00 25.44 -22.06
C ALA A 71 6.78 25.19 -23.37
N ILE A 72 7.23 23.95 -23.60
CA ILE A 72 7.92 23.55 -24.83
C ILE A 72 6.96 23.64 -26.03
N THR A 73 5.73 23.15 -25.90
CA THR A 73 4.71 23.27 -26.96
C THR A 73 4.42 24.74 -27.29
N ALA A 74 4.28 25.60 -26.28
CA ALA A 74 4.10 27.04 -26.49
C ALA A 74 5.30 27.68 -27.22
N LEU A 75 6.53 27.30 -26.85
CA LEU A 75 7.76 27.79 -27.50
C LEU A 75 7.85 27.37 -28.97
N VAL A 76 7.50 26.12 -29.30
CA VAL A 76 7.47 25.62 -30.68
C VAL A 76 6.46 26.41 -31.50
N ILE A 77 5.27 26.67 -30.96
CA ILE A 77 4.23 27.48 -31.62
C ILE A 77 4.75 28.91 -31.88
N VAL A 78 5.38 29.54 -30.88
CA VAL A 78 5.94 30.89 -31.01
C VAL A 78 7.06 30.93 -32.07
N GLN A 79 7.92 29.91 -32.13
CA GLN A 79 8.97 29.82 -33.13
C GLN A 79 8.41 29.62 -34.56
N LEU A 80 7.40 28.76 -34.72
CA LEU A 80 6.69 28.57 -36.00
C LEU A 80 6.04 29.87 -36.48
N MET A 81 5.37 30.60 -35.58
CA MET A 81 4.77 31.91 -35.87
C MET A 81 5.79 33.01 -36.16
N ARG A 82 7.05 32.84 -35.75
CA ARG A 82 8.14 33.80 -36.02
C ARG A 82 8.82 33.52 -37.36
N LYS A 83 8.99 32.24 -37.73
CA LYS A 83 9.60 31.84 -39.00
C LYS A 83 8.65 31.99 -40.20
N HIS A 84 7.34 31.82 -39.99
CA HIS A 84 6.35 31.91 -41.05
C HIS A 84 5.29 32.99 -40.73
N PRO A 85 5.43 34.21 -41.27
CA PRO A 85 4.51 35.32 -40.99
C PRO A 85 3.05 35.01 -41.35
N SER A 86 2.83 34.17 -42.38
CA SER A 86 1.50 33.68 -42.79
C SER A 86 0.78 32.89 -41.69
N TYR A 87 1.53 32.18 -40.83
CA TYR A 87 0.96 31.47 -39.69
C TYR A 87 0.49 32.41 -38.59
N ARG A 88 1.11 33.57 -38.42
CA ARG A 88 0.67 34.58 -37.45
C ARG A 88 -0.65 35.24 -37.88
N GLN A 89 -0.84 35.44 -39.18
CA GLN A 89 -2.01 36.13 -39.73
C GLN A 89 -3.27 35.23 -39.75
N ASN A 90 -3.10 33.92 -40.01
CA ASN A 90 -4.20 32.95 -40.14
C ASN A 90 -4.12 31.81 -39.11
N TRP A 91 -3.52 32.03 -37.93
CA TRP A 91 -3.26 30.95 -36.96
C TRP A 91 -4.50 30.15 -36.56
N ARG A 92 -5.66 30.81 -36.48
CA ARG A 92 -6.94 30.16 -36.15
C ARG A 92 -7.42 29.17 -37.22
N GLN A 93 -7.02 29.36 -38.48
CA GLN A 93 -7.38 28.53 -39.62
C GLN A 93 -6.29 27.53 -40.00
N ASN A 94 -5.13 27.57 -39.32
CA ASN A 94 -4.01 26.72 -39.65
C ASN A 94 -4.06 25.40 -38.87
N TRP A 95 -4.43 24.34 -39.57
CA TRP A 95 -4.59 23.00 -39.00
C TRP A 95 -3.31 22.47 -38.32
N LEU A 96 -2.11 22.87 -38.77
CA LEU A 96 -0.84 22.46 -38.17
C LEU A 96 -0.66 22.96 -36.73
N ILE A 97 -1.14 24.17 -36.41
CA ILE A 97 -1.06 24.73 -35.05
C ILE A 97 -2.00 23.97 -34.11
N TRP A 98 -3.23 23.70 -34.57
CA TRP A 98 -4.19 22.91 -33.82
C TRP A 98 -3.76 21.45 -33.62
N LEU A 99 -3.09 20.86 -34.63
CA LEU A 99 -2.50 19.53 -34.51
C LEU A 99 -1.45 19.48 -33.39
N VAL A 100 -0.55 20.47 -33.33
CA VAL A 100 0.49 20.54 -32.29
C VAL A 100 -0.11 20.73 -30.89
N ILE A 101 -1.12 21.61 -30.74
CA ILE A 101 -1.84 21.81 -29.48
C ILE A 101 -2.55 20.52 -29.05
N LEU A 102 -3.23 19.86 -29.98
CA LEU A 102 -3.97 18.61 -29.73
C LEU A 102 -3.04 17.47 -29.35
N LEU A 103 -1.90 17.29 -30.04
CA LEU A 103 -0.91 16.28 -29.71
C LEU A 103 -0.24 16.55 -28.34
N GLY A 104 0.08 17.81 -28.03
CA GLY A 104 0.59 18.19 -26.71
C GLY A 104 -0.42 17.92 -25.60
N GLY A 105 -1.68 18.30 -25.80
CA GLY A 105 -2.78 18.03 -24.86
C GLY A 105 -3.05 16.54 -24.66
N LEU A 106 -3.06 15.75 -25.74
CA LEU A 106 -3.23 14.29 -25.67
C LEU A 106 -2.04 13.61 -24.98
N ALA A 107 -0.81 14.04 -25.23
CA ALA A 107 0.38 13.52 -24.54
C ALA A 107 0.35 13.85 -23.04
N SER A 108 -0.04 15.07 -22.66
CA SER A 108 -0.22 15.45 -21.26
C SER A 108 -1.35 14.66 -20.59
N LEU A 109 -2.48 14.47 -21.26
CA LEU A 109 -3.60 13.66 -20.75
C LEU A 109 -3.23 12.17 -20.63
N TRP A 110 -2.45 11.64 -21.58
CA TRP A 110 -1.97 10.26 -21.56
C TRP A 110 -0.95 10.04 -20.44
N LEU A 111 0.03 10.94 -20.29
CA LEU A 111 0.98 10.90 -19.16
C LEU A 111 0.25 11.05 -17.83
N PHE A 112 -0.69 12.00 -17.72
CA PHE A 112 -1.51 12.16 -16.51
C PHE A 112 -2.30 10.89 -16.20
N GLY A 113 -2.98 10.29 -17.19
CA GLY A 113 -3.73 9.04 -17.01
C GLY A 113 -2.86 7.83 -16.68
N HIS A 114 -1.62 7.77 -17.19
CA HIS A 114 -0.70 6.66 -16.96
C HIS A 114 0.04 6.77 -15.61
N TYR A 115 0.39 7.99 -15.17
CA TYR A 115 1.17 8.23 -13.96
C TYR A 115 0.33 8.48 -12.70
N TYR A 116 -0.94 8.90 -12.82
CA TYR A 116 -1.79 9.16 -11.66
C TYR A 116 -2.17 7.90 -10.88
N GLN A 117 -1.94 6.71 -11.43
CA GLN A 117 -2.01 5.48 -10.66
C GLN A 117 -0.63 5.21 -10.05
N GLN A 118 -0.54 5.24 -8.71
CA GLN A 118 0.60 4.65 -8.00
C GLN A 118 0.68 3.18 -8.44
N ASP A 119 1.54 2.93 -9.41
CA ASP A 119 1.53 1.68 -10.14
C ASP A 119 2.29 0.62 -9.34
N ILE A 120 1.56 -0.13 -8.53
CA ILE A 120 2.08 -1.29 -7.80
C ILE A 120 2.12 -2.56 -8.66
N ARG A 121 1.92 -2.45 -9.98
CA ARG A 121 2.07 -3.59 -10.90
C ARG A 121 3.49 -4.15 -10.81
N ASN A 122 3.60 -5.47 -10.66
CA ASN A 122 4.85 -6.22 -10.51
C ASN A 122 5.63 -5.96 -9.20
N VAL A 123 5.03 -5.28 -8.21
CA VAL A 123 5.58 -5.23 -6.85
C VAL A 123 5.20 -6.51 -6.11
N THR A 124 6.16 -7.15 -5.44
CA THR A 124 5.89 -8.27 -4.53
C THR A 124 5.73 -7.73 -3.11
N ILE A 125 4.54 -7.86 -2.55
CA ILE A 125 4.21 -7.51 -1.17
C ILE A 125 4.24 -8.78 -0.32
N LYS A 126 5.14 -8.83 0.66
CA LYS A 126 5.31 -9.96 1.57
C LYS A 126 4.49 -9.72 2.83
N VAL A 127 3.48 -10.56 3.03
CA VAL A 127 2.52 -10.44 4.13
C VAL A 127 2.69 -11.63 5.07
N MET A 128 2.98 -11.36 6.34
CA MET A 128 3.12 -12.41 7.34
C MET A 128 1.80 -12.62 8.09
N LEU A 129 1.20 -13.78 7.86
CA LEU A 129 -0.13 -14.16 8.36
C LEU A 129 -0.05 -15.37 9.30
N SER A 130 -1.07 -15.54 10.13
CA SER A 130 -1.18 -16.66 11.08
C SER A 130 -1.54 -18.01 10.44
N THR A 131 -1.18 -18.19 9.18
CA THR A 131 -1.37 -19.42 8.43
C THR A 131 -0.29 -20.42 8.85
N GLU A 132 -0.67 -21.48 9.55
CA GLU A 132 0.29 -22.56 9.82
C GLU A 132 0.72 -23.23 8.51
N PRO A 133 1.98 -23.67 8.38
CA PRO A 133 2.46 -24.37 7.19
C PRO A 133 1.69 -25.67 6.88
N ALA A 134 1.02 -26.24 7.89
CA ALA A 134 0.18 -27.43 7.79
C ALA A 134 -1.09 -27.25 8.65
N PRO A 135 -2.18 -26.68 8.11
CA PRO A 135 -3.38 -26.43 8.88
C PRO A 135 -4.07 -27.75 9.28
N GLU A 136 -4.00 -28.10 10.57
CA GLU A 136 -4.53 -29.37 11.09
C GLU A 136 -6.06 -29.31 11.25
N THR A 137 -6.58 -28.17 11.67
CA THR A 137 -8.01 -27.95 11.92
C THR A 137 -8.76 -27.49 10.66
N LEU A 138 -10.08 -27.67 10.65
CA LEU A 138 -10.94 -27.16 9.58
C LEU A 138 -10.92 -25.62 9.51
N ASP A 139 -10.84 -24.95 10.66
CA ASP A 139 -10.85 -23.49 10.73
C ASP A 139 -9.55 -22.90 10.20
N GLN A 140 -8.39 -23.50 10.54
CA GLN A 140 -7.11 -23.09 9.96
C GLN A 140 -7.11 -23.27 8.43
N ARG A 141 -7.68 -24.37 7.91
CA ARG A 141 -7.80 -24.60 6.45
C ARG A 141 -8.66 -23.54 5.78
N ARG A 142 -9.78 -23.15 6.40
CA ARG A 142 -10.67 -22.10 5.89
C ARG A 142 -10.01 -20.73 5.91
N SER A 143 -9.25 -20.41 6.97
CA SER A 143 -8.49 -19.16 7.04
C SER A 143 -7.47 -19.08 5.92
N ALA A 144 -6.65 -20.13 5.76
CA ALA A 144 -5.63 -20.19 4.71
C ALA A 144 -6.20 -19.97 3.30
N ASP A 145 -7.31 -20.66 3.00
CA ASP A 145 -8.04 -20.54 1.74
C ASP A 145 -8.63 -19.12 1.53
N TRP A 146 -9.11 -18.48 2.60
CA TRP A 146 -9.59 -17.11 2.51
C TRP A 146 -8.46 -16.08 2.31
N GLU A 147 -7.34 -16.23 3.02
CA GLU A 147 -6.15 -15.37 2.89
C GLU A 147 -5.59 -15.45 1.46
N GLN A 148 -5.43 -16.67 0.94
CA GLN A 148 -4.95 -16.90 -0.42
C GLN A 148 -5.86 -16.27 -1.48
N ARG A 149 -7.18 -16.49 -1.39
CA ARG A 149 -8.14 -15.87 -2.33
C ARG A 149 -8.14 -14.34 -2.25
N THR A 150 -7.94 -13.79 -1.05
CA THR A 150 -7.89 -12.34 -0.85
C THR A 150 -6.62 -11.74 -1.47
N ALA A 151 -5.48 -12.40 -1.27
CA ALA A 151 -4.21 -12.06 -1.92
C ALA A 151 -4.30 -12.10 -3.45
N GLU A 152 -4.90 -13.16 -4.01
CA GLU A 152 -5.12 -13.29 -5.46
C GLU A 152 -6.03 -12.18 -5.99
N ARG A 153 -7.13 -11.89 -5.31
CA ARG A 153 -8.06 -10.83 -5.71
C ARG A 153 -7.41 -9.45 -5.65
N PHE A 154 -6.56 -9.20 -4.65
CA PHE A 154 -5.78 -7.98 -4.56
C PHE A 154 -4.82 -7.87 -5.75
N GLY A 155 -4.09 -8.95 -6.06
CA GLY A 155 -3.16 -8.99 -7.19
C GLY A 155 -3.86 -8.81 -8.53
N GLN A 156 -5.05 -9.39 -8.74
CA GLN A 156 -5.83 -9.18 -9.97
C GLN A 156 -6.28 -7.72 -10.16
N LYS A 157 -6.59 -7.01 -9.07
CA LYS A 157 -7.06 -5.62 -9.12
C LYS A 157 -5.93 -4.61 -9.30
N THR A 158 -4.76 -4.93 -8.79
CA THR A 158 -3.64 -3.97 -8.66
C THR A 158 -2.44 -4.32 -9.54
N GLY A 159 -2.37 -5.58 -9.99
CA GLY A 159 -1.21 -6.20 -10.64
C GLY A 159 -0.01 -6.43 -9.73
N ALA A 160 -0.15 -6.20 -8.41
CA ALA A 160 0.86 -6.60 -7.43
C ALA A 160 0.86 -8.13 -7.24
N GLN A 161 1.99 -8.67 -6.80
CA GLN A 161 2.09 -10.05 -6.31
C GLN A 161 2.04 -10.03 -4.79
N VAL A 162 1.24 -10.89 -4.18
CA VAL A 162 1.17 -11.02 -2.72
C VAL A 162 1.79 -12.36 -2.34
N MET A 163 2.85 -12.31 -1.54
CA MET A 163 3.53 -13.49 -1.00
C MET A 163 3.15 -13.64 0.47
N ILE A 164 2.40 -14.70 0.79
CA ILE A 164 2.05 -15.01 2.18
C ILE A 164 3.19 -15.78 2.83
N ILE A 165 3.67 -15.26 3.96
CA ILE A 165 4.69 -15.89 4.80
C ILE A 165 3.98 -16.46 6.03
N PRO A 166 4.02 -17.79 6.24
CA PRO A 166 3.36 -18.42 7.37
C PRO A 166 4.03 -18.02 8.70
N ALA A 167 3.21 -17.81 9.73
CA ALA A 167 3.66 -17.51 11.08
C ALA A 167 3.02 -18.47 12.10
N PRO A 168 3.65 -18.70 13.26
CA PRO A 168 3.12 -19.60 14.28
C PRO A 168 1.69 -19.24 14.72
N ALA A 169 0.81 -20.23 14.91
CA ALA A 169 -0.53 -19.95 15.45
C ALA A 169 -0.46 -19.46 16.91
N ASN A 170 0.48 -19.97 17.70
CA ASN A 170 0.69 -19.52 19.08
C ASN A 170 1.13 -18.05 19.13
N ALA A 171 0.37 -17.24 19.84
CA ALA A 171 0.59 -15.79 19.95
C ALA A 171 2.00 -15.44 20.46
N THR A 172 2.48 -16.12 21.51
CA THR A 172 3.82 -15.87 22.07
C THR A 172 4.92 -16.19 21.06
N GLN A 173 4.87 -17.36 20.42
CA GLN A 173 5.85 -17.77 19.42
C GLN A 173 5.82 -16.86 18.20
N ARG A 174 4.64 -16.36 17.81
CA ARG A 174 4.47 -15.43 16.70
C ARG A 174 5.11 -14.07 16.99
N LEU A 175 4.86 -13.52 18.17
CA LEU A 175 5.51 -12.27 18.59
C LEU A 175 7.03 -12.41 18.61
N GLU A 176 7.55 -13.52 19.16
CA GLU A 176 8.99 -13.80 19.12
C GLU A 176 9.54 -13.89 17.68
N ALA A 177 8.80 -14.50 16.76
CA ALA A 177 9.18 -14.56 15.36
C ALA A 177 9.20 -13.16 14.71
N TYR A 178 8.24 -12.31 15.04
CA TYR A 178 8.19 -10.93 14.53
C TYR A 178 9.35 -10.09 15.07
N LEU A 179 9.63 -10.15 16.37
CA LEU A 179 10.74 -9.40 16.96
C LEU A 179 12.10 -9.84 16.39
N LYS A 180 12.30 -11.16 16.18
CA LYS A 180 13.49 -11.68 15.50
C LYS A 180 13.66 -11.12 14.09
N GLN A 181 12.57 -10.88 13.37
CA GLN A 181 12.61 -10.29 12.02
C GLN A 181 13.18 -8.87 12.06
N PHE A 182 12.83 -8.08 13.08
CA PHE A 182 13.32 -6.71 13.25
C PHE A 182 14.73 -6.63 13.85
N ASP A 183 15.11 -7.59 14.69
CA ASP A 183 16.43 -7.64 15.33
C ASP A 183 17.52 -8.24 14.43
N ALA A 184 17.14 -8.99 13.39
CA ALA A 184 18.09 -9.57 12.46
C ALA A 184 18.90 -8.46 11.76
N PRO A 185 20.24 -8.56 11.71
CA PRO A 185 21.07 -7.59 10.97
C PRO A 185 20.51 -7.47 9.55
N GLN A 186 20.17 -6.26 9.11
CA GLN A 186 19.83 -6.02 7.71
C GLN A 186 21.04 -6.44 6.87
N GLN A 187 21.03 -7.67 6.37
CA GLN A 187 22.09 -8.15 5.49
C GLN A 187 21.92 -7.45 4.15
N THR A 188 22.66 -6.37 3.97
CA THR A 188 22.78 -5.61 2.73
C THR A 188 23.64 -6.37 1.70
N ASP A 189 23.41 -7.66 1.48
CA ASP A 189 24.12 -8.41 0.44
C ASP A 189 23.45 -8.10 -0.91
N HIS A 190 24.08 -7.20 -1.66
CA HIS A 190 23.59 -6.55 -2.88
C HIS A 190 23.37 -7.50 -4.08
N TRP A 191 23.58 -8.81 -3.92
CA TRP A 191 23.44 -9.82 -4.97
C TRP A 191 22.40 -10.92 -4.69
N ARG A 192 21.87 -11.02 -3.45
CA ARG A 192 20.75 -11.94 -3.15
C ARG A 192 19.42 -11.28 -3.50
N THR A 193 18.65 -11.90 -4.40
CA THR A 193 17.30 -11.47 -4.79
C THR A 193 16.21 -11.78 -3.76
N ASN A 194 16.57 -12.21 -2.54
CA ASN A 194 15.59 -12.41 -1.47
C ASN A 194 16.21 -12.11 -0.09
N PRO A 195 16.09 -10.86 0.41
CA PRO A 195 16.46 -10.51 1.77
C PRO A 195 15.52 -11.22 2.75
N THR A 196 16.08 -11.94 3.71
CA THR A 196 15.33 -12.68 4.73
C THR A 196 14.70 -11.74 5.79
N ASN A 197 14.84 -10.42 5.65
CA ASN A 197 14.33 -9.39 6.57
C ASN A 197 13.20 -8.50 5.98
N ASP A 198 12.63 -8.86 4.83
CA ASP A 198 11.69 -8.04 4.03
C ASP A 198 10.20 -8.41 4.24
N VAL A 199 9.64 -8.31 5.44
CA VAL A 199 8.17 -8.42 5.59
C VAL A 199 7.56 -7.03 5.54
N ASP A 200 6.61 -6.82 4.64
CA ASP A 200 5.96 -5.52 4.44
C ASP A 200 4.76 -5.32 5.38
N VAL A 201 4.01 -6.40 5.65
CA VAL A 201 2.77 -6.35 6.42
C VAL A 201 2.74 -7.47 7.45
N PHE A 202 2.43 -7.12 8.69
CA PHE A 202 2.31 -8.04 9.81
C PHE A 202 0.88 -8.06 10.35
N THR A 203 0.40 -9.24 10.73
CA THR A 203 -0.83 -9.38 11.51
C THR A 203 -0.52 -9.43 12.99
N ILE A 204 -0.70 -8.29 13.67
CA ILE A 204 -0.40 -8.14 15.08
C ILE A 204 -1.66 -8.34 15.94
N ASP A 205 -1.48 -8.92 17.12
CA ASP A 205 -2.51 -8.91 18.16
C ASP A 205 -2.76 -7.45 18.61
N LEU A 206 -4.00 -7.14 18.97
CA LEU A 206 -4.39 -5.82 19.48
C LEU A 206 -3.52 -5.40 20.69
N ALA A 207 -3.17 -6.35 21.54
CA ALA A 207 -2.32 -6.15 22.71
C ALA A 207 -0.85 -5.81 22.37
N TRP A 208 -0.41 -6.06 21.13
CA TRP A 208 0.99 -5.82 20.72
C TRP A 208 1.21 -4.45 20.08
N THR A 209 0.16 -3.70 19.79
CA THR A 209 0.24 -2.37 19.17
C THR A 209 1.28 -1.45 19.85
N GLY A 210 1.30 -1.40 21.18
CA GLY A 210 2.24 -0.60 21.95
C GLY A 210 3.71 -1.02 21.83
N ILE A 211 3.99 -2.32 21.73
CA ILE A 211 5.37 -2.84 21.58
C ILE A 211 5.84 -2.77 20.11
N MET A 212 4.90 -2.89 19.16
CA MET A 212 5.19 -2.93 17.73
C MET A 212 5.24 -1.54 17.08
N GLN A 213 4.70 -0.49 17.72
CA GLN A 213 4.60 0.84 17.10
C GLN A 213 5.92 1.42 16.57
N GLN A 214 7.05 1.09 17.20
CA GLN A 214 8.37 1.57 16.77
C GLN A 214 8.82 1.03 15.41
N TYR A 215 8.21 -0.07 14.95
CA TYR A 215 8.50 -0.69 13.66
C TYR A 215 7.43 -0.38 12.60
N ALA A 216 6.35 0.30 12.98
CA ALA A 216 5.20 0.52 12.12
C ALA A 216 5.31 1.82 11.31
N ALA A 217 4.81 1.79 10.08
CA ALA A 217 4.59 2.99 9.29
C ALA A 217 3.44 3.83 9.88
N ASP A 218 3.52 5.14 9.69
CA ASP A 218 2.41 6.05 10.00
C ASP A 218 1.37 6.00 8.89
N LEU A 219 0.23 5.36 9.16
CA LEU A 219 -0.86 5.16 8.20
C LEU A 219 -1.89 6.30 8.20
N THR A 220 -1.68 7.34 9.03
CA THR A 220 -2.71 8.37 9.29
C THR A 220 -3.15 9.07 8.01
N SER A 221 -2.20 9.58 7.22
CA SER A 221 -2.48 10.30 5.98
C SER A 221 -3.00 9.38 4.88
N ALA A 222 -2.46 8.17 4.78
CA ALA A 222 -2.81 7.21 3.74
C ALA A 222 -4.26 6.70 3.86
N LEU A 223 -4.78 6.63 5.09
CA LEU A 223 -6.07 6.00 5.39
C LEU A 223 -7.13 6.98 5.89
N GLN A 224 -6.89 8.29 5.83
CA GLN A 224 -7.78 9.32 6.36
C GLN A 224 -9.24 9.14 5.92
N GLU A 225 -9.47 8.79 4.65
CA GLU A 225 -10.82 8.64 4.08
C GLU A 225 -11.54 7.36 4.53
N VAL A 226 -10.80 6.31 4.86
CA VAL A 226 -11.38 5.00 5.24
C VAL A 226 -11.43 4.79 6.74
N GLN A 227 -10.68 5.55 7.53
CA GLN A 227 -10.65 5.44 9.00
C GLN A 227 -12.04 5.53 9.66
N LYS A 228 -12.96 6.30 9.07
CA LYS A 228 -14.34 6.42 9.56
C LYS A 228 -15.16 5.13 9.48
N GLN A 229 -14.70 4.14 8.71
CA GLN A 229 -15.35 2.84 8.57
C GLN A 229 -14.90 1.85 9.65
N PHE A 230 -13.86 2.18 10.42
CA PHE A 230 -13.30 1.32 11.44
C PHE A 230 -14.05 1.47 12.78
N ILE A 231 -14.00 0.40 13.60
CA ILE A 231 -14.56 0.42 14.95
C ILE A 231 -13.79 1.45 15.79
N PRO A 232 -14.45 2.51 16.32
CA PRO A 232 -13.74 3.63 16.96
C PRO A 232 -12.81 3.23 18.10
N ALA A 233 -13.24 2.27 18.95
CA ALA A 233 -12.43 1.79 20.06
C ALA A 233 -11.12 1.13 19.59
N ILE A 234 -11.15 0.42 18.45
CA ILE A 234 -9.95 -0.21 17.88
C ILE A 234 -9.06 0.84 17.22
N THR A 235 -9.64 1.80 16.50
CA THR A 235 -8.86 2.90 15.90
C THR A 235 -8.11 3.68 16.97
N VAL A 236 -8.73 3.94 18.13
CA VAL A 236 -8.07 4.59 19.26
C VAL A 236 -6.91 3.75 19.79
N ASN A 237 -7.11 2.44 20.00
CA ASN A 237 -6.03 1.54 20.43
C ASN A 237 -4.85 1.52 19.46
N ASN A 238 -5.15 1.51 18.15
CA ASN A 238 -4.14 1.46 17.10
C ASN A 238 -3.51 2.84 16.81
N THR A 239 -3.94 3.90 17.49
CA THR A 239 -3.38 5.24 17.34
C THR A 239 -2.49 5.55 18.53
N ILE A 240 -1.17 5.57 18.31
CA ILE A 240 -0.17 5.78 19.35
C ILE A 240 0.63 7.04 19.00
N ASN A 241 0.75 7.97 19.96
CA ASN A 241 1.42 9.25 19.76
C ASN A 241 0.91 10.04 18.54
N GLY A 242 -0.40 9.97 18.28
CA GLY A 242 -1.06 10.63 17.15
C GLY A 242 -0.87 9.95 15.79
N LYS A 243 -0.23 8.78 15.76
CA LYS A 243 0.02 8.01 14.53
C LYS A 243 -0.83 6.75 14.52
N LEU A 244 -1.56 6.53 13.44
CA LEU A 244 -2.24 5.26 13.20
C LEU A 244 -1.20 4.22 12.77
N VAL A 245 -0.85 3.28 13.65
CA VAL A 245 0.22 2.30 13.42
C VAL A 245 -0.28 0.93 12.94
N ALA A 246 -1.59 0.68 13.00
CA ALA A 246 -2.22 -0.55 12.55
C ALA A 246 -3.70 -0.31 12.18
N ILE A 247 -4.29 -1.23 11.42
CA ILE A 247 -5.72 -1.19 11.09
C ILE A 247 -6.45 -2.46 11.53
N PRO A 248 -7.76 -2.38 11.83
CA PRO A 248 -8.53 -3.57 12.15
C PRO A 248 -8.64 -4.50 10.94
N TRP A 249 -8.44 -5.80 11.16
CA TRP A 249 -8.65 -6.85 10.16
C TRP A 249 -9.86 -7.72 10.52
N HIS A 250 -9.84 -8.27 11.73
CA HIS A 250 -10.95 -8.99 12.34
C HIS A 250 -11.00 -8.63 13.83
N ILE A 251 -12.14 -8.92 14.46
CA ILE A 251 -12.31 -8.77 15.91
C ILE A 251 -12.80 -10.10 16.46
N ASP A 252 -12.17 -10.56 17.53
CA ASP A 252 -12.69 -11.63 18.37
C ASP A 252 -13.31 -11.02 19.62
N ILE A 253 -14.49 -11.52 19.98
CA ILE A 253 -15.21 -11.10 21.18
C ILE A 253 -15.49 -12.31 22.05
N GLY A 254 -15.41 -12.12 23.37
CA GLY A 254 -15.78 -13.16 24.33
C GLY A 254 -17.27 -13.46 24.23
N LEU A 255 -17.60 -14.73 23.95
CA LEU A 255 -18.99 -15.20 23.84
C LEU A 255 -19.24 -16.36 24.80
N LEU A 256 -20.43 -16.38 25.38
CA LEU A 256 -20.93 -17.54 26.11
C LEU A 256 -21.69 -18.46 25.15
N TYR A 257 -21.07 -19.60 24.82
CA TYR A 257 -21.74 -20.70 24.12
C TYR A 257 -22.40 -21.61 25.15
N TYR A 258 -23.63 -22.05 24.86
CA TYR A 258 -24.40 -22.91 25.76
C TYR A 258 -25.23 -23.94 24.99
N ARG A 259 -25.52 -25.06 25.65
CA ARG A 259 -26.32 -26.17 25.10
C ARG A 259 -27.80 -25.96 25.38
N LYS A 260 -28.52 -25.38 24.41
CA LYS A 260 -29.97 -25.10 24.49
C LYS A 260 -30.81 -26.31 24.88
N ASP A 261 -30.44 -27.48 24.37
CA ASP A 261 -31.09 -28.75 24.65
C ASP A 261 -30.90 -29.21 26.11
N LEU A 262 -29.72 -28.97 26.69
CA LEU A 262 -29.48 -29.25 28.12
C LEU A 262 -30.20 -28.25 29.02
N LEU A 263 -30.23 -26.96 28.66
CA LEU A 263 -31.05 -25.99 29.39
C LEU A 263 -32.52 -26.45 29.44
N LYS A 264 -33.08 -26.89 28.31
CA LYS A 264 -34.44 -27.42 28.23
C LYS A 264 -34.63 -28.73 29.03
N LYS A 265 -33.67 -29.65 28.98
CA LYS A 265 -33.73 -30.95 29.69
C LYS A 265 -33.82 -30.77 31.21
N TYR A 266 -33.16 -29.74 31.74
CA TYR A 266 -33.12 -29.45 33.17
C TYR A 266 -34.06 -28.30 33.58
N ASP A 267 -35.07 -28.00 32.75
CA ASP A 267 -36.09 -26.98 33.01
C ASP A 267 -35.52 -25.58 33.32
N ILE A 268 -34.42 -25.21 32.67
CA ILE A 268 -33.80 -23.88 32.73
C ILE A 268 -34.29 -23.05 31.54
N PRO A 269 -35.22 -22.09 31.74
CA PRO A 269 -35.97 -21.47 30.64
C PRO A 269 -35.16 -20.44 29.85
N GLU A 270 -34.14 -19.82 30.46
CA GLU A 270 -33.34 -18.77 29.83
C GLU A 270 -31.83 -19.05 29.94
N PRO A 271 -31.02 -18.59 28.96
CA PRO A 271 -29.57 -18.60 29.10
C PRO A 271 -29.13 -17.76 30.31
N PRO A 272 -28.04 -18.15 31.01
CA PRO A 272 -27.49 -17.39 32.12
C PRO A 272 -27.22 -15.92 31.78
N LYS A 273 -27.72 -15.00 32.61
CA LYS A 273 -27.47 -13.56 32.45
C LYS A 273 -26.39 -13.05 33.40
N THR A 274 -26.18 -13.75 34.51
CA THR A 274 -25.13 -13.46 35.49
C THR A 274 -24.19 -14.64 35.69
N TRP A 275 -23.02 -14.38 36.26
CA TRP A 275 -22.07 -15.43 36.65
C TRP A 275 -22.67 -16.40 37.68
N SER A 276 -23.52 -15.91 38.59
CA SER A 276 -24.24 -16.76 39.54
C SER A 276 -25.22 -17.69 38.81
N ASP A 277 -25.98 -17.18 37.84
CA ASP A 277 -26.88 -18.02 37.03
C ASP A 277 -26.11 -19.08 36.26
N LEU A 278 -24.94 -18.71 35.71
CA LEU A 278 -24.06 -19.62 34.98
C LEU A 278 -23.59 -20.73 35.90
N GLU A 279 -23.09 -20.39 37.09
CA GLU A 279 -22.62 -21.37 38.06
C GLU A 279 -23.74 -22.32 38.49
N THR A 280 -24.91 -21.79 38.83
CA THR A 280 -26.07 -22.61 39.21
C THR A 280 -26.48 -23.55 38.09
N ALA A 281 -26.67 -23.04 36.87
CA ALA A 281 -27.05 -23.85 35.72
C ALA A 281 -25.99 -24.92 35.39
N ALA A 282 -24.71 -24.54 35.39
CA ALA A 282 -23.59 -25.44 35.14
C ALA A 282 -23.53 -26.57 36.18
N ARG A 283 -23.74 -26.28 37.47
CA ARG A 283 -23.75 -27.30 38.54
C ARG A 283 -24.91 -28.29 38.38
N VAL A 284 -26.12 -27.80 38.15
CA VAL A 284 -27.33 -28.64 37.97
C VAL A 284 -27.15 -29.58 36.78
N ILE A 285 -26.77 -29.04 35.62
CA ILE A 285 -26.57 -29.83 34.40
C ILE A 285 -25.42 -30.82 34.59
N GLN A 286 -24.28 -30.38 35.15
CA GLN A 286 -23.14 -31.26 35.36
C GLN A 286 -23.48 -32.43 36.28
N GLN A 287 -24.20 -32.20 37.37
CA GLN A 287 -24.59 -33.27 38.29
C GLN A 287 -25.45 -34.31 37.57
N GLY A 288 -26.45 -33.89 36.81
CA GLY A 288 -27.33 -34.82 36.10
C GLY A 288 -26.66 -35.54 34.93
N GLU A 289 -25.83 -34.85 34.14
CA GLU A 289 -25.16 -35.48 32.99
C GLU A 289 -24.09 -36.48 33.44
N ARG A 290 -23.47 -36.27 34.61
CA ARG A 290 -22.43 -37.16 35.16
C ARG A 290 -22.93 -38.55 35.56
N GLU A 291 -24.24 -38.75 35.69
CA GLU A 291 -24.82 -40.08 35.88
C GLU A 291 -24.50 -41.02 34.71
N THR A 292 -24.41 -40.47 33.49
CA THR A 292 -24.12 -41.22 32.26
C THR A 292 -22.81 -40.85 31.60
N ASN A 293 -22.26 -39.67 31.93
CA ASN A 293 -21.02 -39.15 31.37
C ASN A 293 -20.14 -38.54 32.47
N PRO A 294 -19.34 -39.35 33.19
CA PRO A 294 -18.53 -38.88 34.33
C PRO A 294 -17.54 -37.76 34.00
N SER A 295 -17.13 -37.61 32.74
CA SER A 295 -16.20 -36.57 32.28
C SER A 295 -16.87 -35.24 31.91
N PHE A 296 -18.20 -35.14 32.06
CA PHE A 296 -18.94 -33.92 31.75
C PHE A 296 -18.53 -32.75 32.67
N TRP A 297 -18.40 -31.56 32.08
CA TRP A 297 -18.14 -30.29 32.77
C TRP A 297 -19.19 -29.27 32.39
N GLY A 298 -19.80 -28.62 33.38
CA GLY A 298 -20.87 -27.64 33.18
C GLY A 298 -20.40 -26.30 32.60
N PHE A 299 -19.12 -25.99 32.75
CA PHE A 299 -18.48 -24.81 32.15
C PHE A 299 -17.01 -25.10 31.84
N ILE A 300 -16.57 -24.72 30.64
CA ILE A 300 -15.20 -24.86 30.16
C ILE A 300 -14.79 -23.53 29.54
N TRP A 301 -13.57 -23.09 29.84
CA TRP A 301 -12.97 -21.87 29.30
C TRP A 301 -11.45 -22.06 29.23
N GLN A 302 -10.75 -21.22 28.45
CA GLN A 302 -9.30 -21.30 28.24
C GLN A 302 -8.50 -20.71 29.43
N GLY A 303 -8.84 -21.16 30.64
CA GLY A 303 -8.11 -20.81 31.86
C GLY A 303 -6.95 -21.75 32.08
N LYS A 304 -5.75 -21.20 32.33
CA LYS A 304 -4.66 -21.98 32.90
C LYS A 304 -4.94 -22.17 34.39
N ALA A 305 -5.20 -23.40 34.81
CA ALA A 305 -5.31 -23.78 36.22
C ALA A 305 -3.92 -23.89 36.88
#